data_AF-A0A4Z2EAS5-F1
#
_entry.id   AF-A0A4Z2EAS5-F1
#
_cell.length_a   1.000
_cell.length_b   1.000
_cell.length_c   1.000
_cell.angle_alpha   90.00
_cell.angle_beta   90.00
_cell.angle_gamma   90.00
#
_symmetry.space_group_name_H-M   'P 1'
#
loop_
_entity.id
_entity.type
_entity.pdbx_description
1 polymer ?
#
loop_
_entity_poly.entity_id
_entity_poly.type
_entity_poly.pdbx_seq_one_letter_code
_entity_poly.pdbx_strand_id
1 'polypeptide(L)'
;MACREFEMGRESEQSRTDYFIRTLTVENENETRSFTQFHYMNWPDHDVPSSFDSILDMIALMRKYQENDDVPICVHCRSVRCVLCGGADTNPPMHIL
;
A
#
# COMPACT_ATOMS: atom_id res chain seq x y z
N MET A 1 -12.79 -6.78 -8.61
CA MET A 1 -13.33 -5.51 -8.11
C MET A 1 -12.93 -4.46 -9.14
N ALA A 2 -13.85 -4.08 -10.02
CA ALA A 2 -13.56 -3.11 -11.08
C ALA A 2 -14.14 -1.75 -10.64
N CYS A 3 -13.28 -0.77 -10.37
CA CYS A 3 -13.68 0.62 -10.50
C CYS A 3 -14.03 0.79 -11.97
N ARG A 4 -15.27 1.13 -12.29
CA ARG A 4 -15.91 0.92 -13.60
C ARG A 4 -15.28 1.65 -14.80
N GLU A 5 -14.17 2.35 -14.61
CA GLU A 5 -13.43 3.12 -15.62
C GLU A 5 -11.95 2.72 -15.72
N PHE A 6 -11.45 1.81 -14.86
CA PHE A 6 -10.04 1.40 -14.84
C PHE A 6 -9.89 -0.13 -14.81
N GLU A 7 -9.15 -0.68 -15.76
CA GLU A 7 -8.72 -2.08 -15.71
C GLU A 7 -7.40 -2.19 -14.95
N MET A 8 -7.35 -3.01 -13.90
CA MET A 8 -6.15 -3.22 -13.09
C MET A 8 -5.48 -4.55 -13.46
N GLY A 9 -4.24 -4.47 -13.94
CA GLY A 9 -3.32 -5.59 -14.13
C GLY A 9 -2.28 -5.68 -13.00
N ARG A 10 -1.74 -6.89 -12.78
CA ARG A 10 -0.60 -7.13 -11.88
C ARG A 10 0.55 -7.66 -12.70
N GLU A 11 1.67 -6.94 -12.68
CA GLU A 11 2.89 -7.32 -13.42
C GLU A 11 3.85 -8.13 -12.54
N SER A 12 4.08 -7.69 -11.31
CA SER A 12 5.01 -8.37 -10.40
C SER A 12 4.67 -8.15 -8.93
N GLU A 13 5.16 -9.05 -8.06
CA GLU A 13 5.11 -8.90 -6.60
C GLU A 13 6.41 -9.40 -6.00
N GLN A 14 6.94 -8.62 -5.05
CA GLN A 14 8.09 -8.97 -4.24
C GLN A 14 7.67 -8.96 -2.78
N SER A 15 7.94 -10.06 -2.07
CA SER A 15 7.72 -10.16 -0.63
C SER A 15 8.94 -9.68 0.14
N ARG A 16 8.71 -8.89 1.18
CA ARG A 16 9.67 -8.55 2.23
C ARG A 16 9.12 -9.05 3.58
N THR A 17 9.87 -8.83 4.65
CA THR A 17 9.51 -9.29 6.00
C THR A 17 8.14 -8.73 6.45
N ASP A 18 7.92 -7.42 6.29
CA ASP A 18 6.74 -6.74 6.83
C ASP A 18 5.90 -6.01 5.77
N TYR A 19 6.30 -6.04 4.50
CA TYR A 19 5.59 -5.38 3.41
C TYR A 19 5.74 -6.11 2.06
N PHE A 20 4.82 -5.83 1.14
CA PHE A 20 4.89 -6.27 -0.25
C PHE A 20 5.16 -5.09 -1.17
N ILE A 21 5.95 -5.32 -2.21
CA ILE A 21 6.12 -4.38 -3.32
C ILE A 21 5.41 -4.98 -4.52
N ARG A 22 4.46 -4.26 -5.12
CA ARG A 22 3.72 -4.72 -6.30
C ARG A 22 3.85 -3.73 -7.43
N THR A 23 4.12 -4.23 -8.62
CA THR A 23 3.97 -3.43 -9.84
C THR A 23 2.61 -3.73 -10.43
N LEU A 24 1.80 -2.68 -10.52
CA LEU A 24 0.43 -2.73 -11.01
C LEU A 24 0.34 -1.88 -12.27
N THR A 25 -0.52 -2.28 -13.18
CA THR A 25 -0.88 -1.51 -14.37
C THR A 25 -2.33 -1.10 -14.28
N VAL A 26 -2.61 0.14 -14.64
CA VAL A 26 -3.97 0.66 -14.79
C VAL A 26 -4.15 1.12 -16.23
N GLU A 27 -5.21 0.65 -16.86
CA GLU A 27 -5.63 1.05 -18.19
C GLU A 27 -6.92 1.87 -18.11
N ASN A 28 -6.94 3.00 -18.82
CA ASN A 28 -8.11 3.87 -19.00
C ASN A 28 -8.17 4.40 -20.43
N GLU A 29 -9.24 4.10 -21.16
CA GLU A 29 -9.58 4.70 -22.47
C GLU A 29 -8.47 4.73 -23.55
N ASN A 30 -7.42 3.90 -23.42
CA ASN A 30 -6.20 3.76 -24.27
C ASN A 30 -4.89 4.28 -23.64
N GLU A 31 -4.91 4.77 -22.40
CA GLU A 31 -3.71 5.06 -21.64
C GLU A 31 -3.44 3.95 -20.61
N THR A 32 -2.27 3.31 -20.72
CA THR A 32 -1.78 2.35 -19.71
C THR A 32 -0.67 3.01 -18.90
N ARG A 33 -0.83 3.04 -17.58
CA ARG A 33 0.21 3.48 -16.65
C ARG A 33 0.57 2.36 -15.68
N SER A 34 1.86 2.16 -15.47
CA SER A 34 2.36 1.31 -14.39
C SER A 34 2.68 2.14 -13.15
N PHE A 35 2.41 1.59 -11.97
CA PHE A 35 2.78 2.18 -10.70
C PHE A 35 3.23 1.10 -9.73
N THR A 36 4.02 1.52 -8.73
CA THR A 36 4.53 0.62 -7.70
C THR A 36 3.78 0.87 -6.38
N GLN A 37 3.14 -0.17 -5.86
CA GLN A 37 2.46 -0.19 -4.56
C GLN A 37 3.41 -0.73 -3.49
N PHE A 38 3.51 -0.03 -2.35
CA PHE A 38 4.25 -0.45 -1.16
C PHE A 38 3.28 -0.75 0.00
N HIS A 39 3.01 -2.03 0.22
CA HIS A 39 1.96 -2.50 1.12
C HIS A 39 2.52 -3.05 2.43
N TYR A 40 2.52 -2.23 3.49
CA TYR A 40 2.96 -2.62 4.83
C TYR A 40 1.88 -3.39 5.63
N MET A 41 2.11 -4.66 5.88
CA MET A 41 1.10 -5.58 6.44
C MET A 41 1.10 -5.66 7.96
N ASN A 42 2.23 -5.35 8.60
CA ASN A 42 2.48 -5.70 10.01
C ASN A 42 2.29 -4.51 10.97
N TRP A 43 1.37 -3.59 10.64
CA TRP A 43 1.06 -2.47 11.54
C TRP A 43 0.02 -2.90 12.58
N PRO A 44 0.32 -2.83 13.89
CA PRO A 44 -0.63 -3.23 14.93
C PRO A 44 -1.80 -2.25 15.07
N ASP A 45 -3.02 -2.76 15.31
CA ASP A 45 -4.27 -1.97 15.33
C ASP A 45 -4.33 -0.91 16.45
N HIS A 46 -3.65 -1.15 17.57
CA HIS A 46 -3.73 -0.32 18.77
C HIS A 46 -2.37 0.16 19.30
N ASP A 47 -1.31 -0.07 18.54
CA ASP A 47 0.05 0.23 18.95
C ASP A 47 0.90 0.69 17.75
N VAL A 48 2.19 0.92 17.99
CA VAL A 48 3.19 1.06 16.94
C VAL A 48 4.02 -0.23 16.82
N PRO A 49 4.59 -0.53 15.65
CA PRO A 49 5.51 -1.66 15.50
C PRO A 49 6.67 -1.58 16.50
N SER A 50 7.10 -2.73 17.02
CA SER A 50 8.21 -2.81 17.99
C SER A 50 9.58 -2.48 17.38
N SER A 51 9.71 -2.58 16.05
CA SER A 51 10.84 -2.07 15.28
C SER A 51 10.33 -1.22 14.12
N PHE A 52 11.07 -0.15 13.81
CA PHE A 52 10.82 0.73 12.67
C PHE A 52 11.66 0.37 11.44
N ASP A 53 12.57 -0.60 11.53
CA ASP A 53 13.55 -0.90 10.47
C ASP A 53 12.86 -1.16 9.11
N SER A 54 11.82 -1.99 9.11
CA SER A 54 11.09 -2.33 7.88
C SER A 54 10.29 -1.15 7.30
N ILE A 55 9.79 -0.25 8.15
CA ILE A 55 9.10 0.97 7.70
C ILE A 55 10.11 1.95 7.11
N LEU A 56 11.26 2.12 7.76
CA LEU A 56 12.33 2.98 7.27
C LEU A 56 12.92 2.47 5.95
N ASP A 57 13.12 1.15 5.81
CA ASP A 57 13.51 0.51 4.55
C ASP A 57 12.47 0.78 3.44
N MET A 58 11.18 0.61 3.75
CA MET A 58 10.09 0.89 2.82
C MET A 58 10.10 2.37 2.36
N ILE A 59 10.19 3.32 3.29
CA ILE A 59 10.23 4.77 2.98
C ILE A 59 11.46 5.09 2.12
N ALA A 60 12.62 4.53 2.45
CA ALA A 60 13.85 4.73 1.68
C ALA A 60 13.72 4.19 0.25
N LEU A 61 13.02 3.06 0.05
CA LEU A 61 12.72 2.53 -1.27
C LEU A 61 11.69 3.39 -2.02
N MET A 62 10.61 3.83 -1.39
CA MET A 62 9.62 4.71 -2.00
C MET A 62 10.26 5.96 -2.59
N ARG A 63 11.21 6.58 -1.86
CA ARG A 63 11.97 7.75 -2.34
C ARG A 63 12.91 7.44 -3.51
N LYS A 64 13.41 6.22 -3.64
CA LYS A 64 14.19 5.80 -4.83
C LYS A 64 13.33 5.57 -6.06
N TYR A 65 12.07 5.19 -5.87
CA TYR A 65 11.09 4.99 -6.95
C TYR A 65 10.42 6.29 -7.39
N GLN A 66 10.44 7.32 -6.55
CA GLN A 66 10.00 8.64 -6.90
C GLN A 66 10.98 9.27 -7.91
N GLU A 67 10.51 9.52 -9.14
CA GLU A 67 11.35 10.05 -10.22
C GLU A 67 11.92 11.44 -9.87
N ASN A 68 11.11 12.31 -9.29
CA ASN A 68 11.49 13.64 -8.80
C ASN A 68 10.49 14.15 -7.75
N ASP A 69 10.84 15.24 -7.06
CA ASP A 69 10.04 15.82 -5.98
C ASP A 69 8.68 16.38 -6.42
N ASP A 70 8.46 16.59 -7.72
CA ASP A 70 7.21 17.09 -8.28
C ASP A 70 6.17 15.98 -8.54
N VAL A 71 6.58 14.70 -8.48
CA VAL A 71 5.66 13.56 -8.61
C VAL A 71 5.09 13.19 -7.23
N PRO A 72 3.77 13.35 -7.02
CA PRO A 72 3.18 13.06 -5.72
C PRO A 72 3.16 11.55 -5.43
N ILE A 73 3.51 11.20 -4.19
CA ILE A 73 3.29 9.85 -3.65
C ILE A 73 1.90 9.84 -3.00
N CYS A 74 1.03 8.96 -3.48
CA CYS A 74 -0.24 8.68 -2.82
C CYS A 74 0.03 7.82 -1.58
N VAL A 75 -0.38 8.28 -0.39
CA VAL A 75 -0.25 7.52 0.85
C VAL A 75 -1.62 7.40 1.48
N HIS A 76 -2.01 6.19 1.85
CA HIS A 76 -3.23 5.95 2.63
C HIS A 76 -2.97 4.94 3.74
N CYS A 77 -3.85 4.94 4.74
CA CYS A 77 -3.87 3.94 5.81
C CYS A 77 -5.29 3.49 6.05
N ARG A 78 -5.49 2.34 6.68
CA ARG A 78 -6.79 2.00 7.26
C ARG A 78 -6.98 2.89 8.48
N SER A 79 -7.95 3.81 8.44
CA SER A 79 -8.36 4.50 9.66
C SER A 79 -9.22 3.56 10.50
N VAL A 80 -8.64 2.95 11.53
CA VAL A 80 -9.42 2.29 12.59
C VAL A 80 -9.84 3.35 13.60
N ARG A 81 -10.93 4.07 13.33
CA ARG A 81 -11.76 4.62 14.41
C ARG A 81 -13.11 3.93 14.39
N CYS A 82 -13.28 2.96 15.27
CA CYS A 82 -14.61 2.62 15.76
C CYS A 82 -14.53 2.27 17.25
N VAL A 83 -14.99 3.18 18.10
CA VAL A 83 -15.22 2.94 19.55
C VAL A 83 -16.58 2.25 19.78
N LEU A 84 -17.33 1.91 18.72
CA LEU A 84 -18.74 1.50 18.84
C LEU A 84 -19.08 0.09 18.37
N CYS A 85 -18.17 -0.67 17.78
CA CYS A 85 -18.47 -2.03 17.32
C CYS A 85 -17.75 -3.07 18.20
N GLY A 86 -18.42 -3.50 19.27
CA GLY A 86 -18.02 -4.69 20.00
C GLY A 86 -18.25 -5.93 19.13
N GLY A 87 -17.17 -6.63 18.78
CA GLY A 87 -17.22 -8.03 18.36
C GLY A 87 -16.60 -8.36 17.01
N ALA A 88 -15.82 -9.45 17.07
CA ALA A 88 -15.33 -10.32 16.01
C ALA A 88 -14.09 -9.86 15.23
N ASP A 89 -13.00 -10.58 15.51
CA ASP A 89 -11.79 -10.71 14.72
C ASP A 89 -12.08 -10.77 13.22
N THR A 90 -11.88 -9.65 12.55
CA THR A 90 -11.54 -9.63 11.13
C THR A 90 -10.34 -8.72 11.03
N ASN A 91 -9.17 -9.32 10.80
CA ASN A 91 -7.92 -8.60 10.57
C ASN A 91 -7.74 -8.41 9.06
N PRO A 92 -8.34 -7.38 8.42
CA PRO A 92 -8.02 -7.08 7.04
C PRO A 92 -6.63 -6.43 6.97
N PRO A 93 -5.86 -6.75 5.93
CA PRO A 93 -4.54 -6.15 5.71
C PRO A 93 -4.58 -4.62 5.77
N MET A 94 -3.61 -4.03 6.47
CA MET A 94 -3.31 -2.61 6.40
C MET A 94 -2.72 -2.28 5.03
N HIS A 95 -3.55 -1.93 4.06
CA HIS A 95 -3.05 -1.42 2.79
C HIS A 95 -2.50 0.00 2.99
N ILE A 96 -1.18 0.14 2.90
CA ILE A 96 -0.52 1.35 2.40
C ILE A 96 -0.34 1.10 0.90
N LEU A 97 -0.78 2.01 0.03
CA LEU A 97 -0.34 2.00 -1.38
C LEU A 97 0.97 2.75 -1.47
#